data_AF-A0AA41RT68-F1
#
_entry.id   AF-A0AA41RT68-F1
#
_cell.length_a   1.000
_cell.length_b   1.000
_cell.length_c   1.000
_cell.angle_alpha   90.00
_cell.angle_beta   90.00
_cell.angle_gamma   90.00
#
_symmetry.space_group_name_H-M   'P 1'
#
loop_
_entity.id
_entity.type
_entity.pdbx_description
1 polymer ?
#
loop_
_entity_poly.entity_id
_entity_poly.type
_entity_poly.pdbx_seq_one_letter_code
_entity_poly.pdbx_strand_id
1 'polypeptide(L)'
;MASSFGYVRYTVAYANLNAFSYVPPPVVQELRKERKALNQLENTGVSKPLVPFACQVCGRKFHTNDKLVNHFKLHKREQVKRLNRLESSRGSKRMELVGKLSMKMEKYKNAARDVLTPKVGYDLADELRRAAAQIALRDHMVETMNRKHADCIVLVSDDCDFVDVLREARQRGLKTIVVGDSNDGSLKRCADVEFSSQEIMLGKAKKEAVSVMGHWKDQDALKRLEWTYKPELDEDESDGDNFEFENKDGDAKDIVSKVFGAQIRKE
;
A
#
# COMPACT_ATOMS: atom_id res chain seq x y z
N MET A 1 7.77 16.49 12.68
CA MET A 1 8.60 15.40 13.22
C MET A 1 9.71 15.03 12.26
N ALA A 2 9.44 14.61 11.02
CA ALA A 2 10.51 14.24 10.07
C ALA A 2 11.64 15.30 9.89
N SER A 3 11.32 16.59 9.97
CA SER A 3 12.31 17.68 9.89
C SER A 3 13.35 17.70 11.02
N SER A 4 13.12 17.03 12.15
CA SER A 4 14.13 16.92 13.21
C SER A 4 15.23 15.90 12.87
N PHE A 5 15.01 15.04 11.88
CA PHE A 5 15.96 14.03 11.42
C PHE A 5 16.72 14.46 10.15
N GLY A 6 16.45 15.66 9.63
CA GLY A 6 17.16 16.21 8.47
C GLY A 6 16.26 17.05 7.56
N TYR A 7 16.80 17.39 6.38
CA TYR A 7 16.04 18.09 5.35
C TYR A 7 15.05 17.14 4.67
N VAL A 8 13.77 17.50 4.69
CA VAL A 8 12.71 16.70 4.06
C VAL A 8 12.63 17.05 2.59
N ARG A 9 13.06 16.13 1.72
CA ARG A 9 13.09 16.33 0.27
C ARG A 9 11.75 16.10 -0.41
N TYR A 10 11.03 15.05 0.02
CA TYR A 10 9.72 14.69 -0.51
C TYR A 10 8.81 14.26 0.64
N THR A 11 7.55 14.68 0.58
CA THR A 11 6.48 14.19 1.45
C THR A 11 5.41 13.59 0.57
N VAL A 12 5.17 12.30 0.71
CA VAL A 12 4.15 11.61 -0.09
C VAL A 12 3.19 10.92 0.86
N ALA A 13 1.91 11.20 0.69
CA ALA A 13 0.85 10.60 1.46
C ALA A 13 -0.05 9.83 0.49
N TYR A 14 -0.16 8.53 0.71
CA TYR A 14 -1.13 7.69 0.03
C TYR A 14 -2.27 7.43 1.00
N ALA A 15 -3.42 8.03 0.73
CA ALA A 15 -4.64 7.67 1.43
C ALA A 15 -5.23 6.45 0.73
N ASN A 16 -5.41 5.34 1.45
CA ASN A 16 -6.49 4.45 1.06
C ASN A 16 -7.81 5.24 1.26
N LEU A 17 -8.89 4.91 0.55
CA LEU A 17 -10.22 5.55 0.69
C LEU A 17 -10.78 5.48 2.14
N ASN A 18 -10.05 4.80 3.01
CA ASN A 18 -10.41 4.25 4.30
C ASN A 18 -9.45 4.69 5.42
N ALA A 19 -8.70 5.80 5.27
CA ALA A 19 -7.99 6.44 6.39
C ALA A 19 -8.95 6.81 7.55
N PHE A 20 -10.27 6.71 7.30
CA PHE A 20 -11.37 6.86 8.25
C PHE A 20 -12.20 5.58 8.47
N SER A 21 -11.71 4.41 8.05
CA SER A 21 -12.50 3.15 8.09
C SER A 21 -12.41 2.36 9.39
N TYR A 22 -11.38 2.61 10.20
CA TYR A 22 -11.43 2.25 11.61
C TYR A 22 -12.20 3.36 12.31
N VAL A 23 -13.53 3.26 12.29
CA VAL A 23 -14.37 4.06 13.20
C VAL A 23 -14.32 3.33 14.54
N PRO A 24 -13.77 3.93 15.61
CA PRO A 24 -13.66 3.27 16.89
C PRO A 24 -15.03 2.73 17.33
N PRO A 25 -15.12 1.47 17.81
CA PRO A 25 -16.38 0.87 18.24
C PRO A 25 -17.24 1.75 19.17
N PRO A 26 -16.66 2.55 20.10
CA PRO A 26 -17.44 3.47 20.93
C PRO A 26 -18.19 4.54 20.12
N VAL A 27 -17.52 5.16 19.14
CA VAL A 27 -18.10 6.22 18.28
C VAL A 27 -19.26 5.67 17.44
N VAL A 28 -19.11 4.46 16.89
CA VAL A 28 -20.20 3.79 16.15
C VAL A 28 -21.40 3.47 17.06
N GLN A 29 -21.14 3.09 18.32
CA GLN A 29 -22.20 2.80 19.28
C GLN A 29 -22.98 4.05 19.68
N GLU A 30 -22.30 5.17 19.87
CA GLU A 30 -22.92 6.47 20.19
C GLU A 30 -23.81 6.95 19.05
N LEU A 31 -23.30 6.99 17.81
CA LEU A 31 -24.09 7.35 16.62
C LEU A 31 -25.32 6.45 16.45
N ARG A 32 -25.21 5.16 16.81
CA ARG A 32 -26.36 4.23 16.82
C ARG A 32 -27.37 4.56 17.92
N LYS A 33 -26.93 4.96 19.11
CA LYS A 33 -27.82 5.39 20.21
C LYS A 33 -28.56 6.67 19.82
N GLU A 34 -27.85 7.65 19.29
CA GLU A 34 -28.42 8.90 18.79
C GLU A 34 -29.44 8.66 17.67
N ARG A 35 -29.09 7.84 16.67
CA ARG A 35 -30.03 7.49 15.59
C ARG A 35 -31.26 6.74 16.11
N LYS A 36 -31.10 5.84 17.09
CA LYS A 36 -32.24 5.17 17.74
C LYS A 36 -33.14 6.16 18.49
N ALA A 37 -32.57 7.13 19.20
CA ALA A 37 -33.33 8.17 19.88
C ALA A 37 -34.10 9.03 18.87
N LEU A 38 -33.47 9.42 17.76
CA LEU A 38 -34.14 10.14 16.67
C LEU A 38 -35.27 9.32 16.04
N ASN A 39 -35.05 8.02 15.77
CA ASN A 39 -36.10 7.15 15.24
C ASN A 39 -37.30 7.03 16.21
N GLN A 40 -37.06 7.01 17.53
CA GLN A 40 -38.14 7.03 18.52
C GLN A 40 -38.94 8.34 18.45
N LEU A 41 -38.28 9.49 18.35
CA LEU A 41 -38.93 10.80 18.19
C LEU A 41 -39.69 10.93 16.87
N GLU A 42 -39.17 10.33 15.79
CA GLU A 42 -39.85 10.23 14.49
C GLU A 42 -41.10 9.35 14.59
N ASN A 43 -41.03 8.24 15.31
CA ASN A 43 -42.14 7.31 15.47
C ASN A 43 -43.25 7.85 16.38
N THR A 44 -42.92 8.64 17.40
CA THR A 44 -43.92 9.32 18.25
C THR A 44 -44.52 10.56 17.57
N GLY A 45 -43.98 10.95 16.41
CA GLY A 45 -44.48 12.09 15.63
C GLY A 45 -44.08 13.46 16.16
N VAL A 46 -43.23 13.50 17.20
CA VAL A 46 -42.68 14.72 17.82
C VAL A 46 -41.67 15.38 16.89
N SER A 47 -40.87 14.58 16.19
CA SER A 47 -39.97 15.03 15.13
C SER A 47 -40.48 14.53 13.78
N LYS A 48 -40.64 15.41 12.79
CA LYS A 48 -41.01 15.02 11.43
C LYS A 48 -39.89 15.43 10.47
N PRO A 49 -39.38 14.50 9.64
CA PRO A 49 -38.39 14.85 8.65
C PRO A 49 -39.01 15.81 7.62
N LEU A 50 -38.29 16.88 7.27
CA LEU A 50 -38.72 17.85 6.26
C LEU A 50 -38.92 17.19 4.88
N VAL A 51 -38.18 16.10 4.61
CA VAL A 51 -38.27 15.32 3.38
C VAL A 51 -38.64 13.87 3.73
N PRO A 52 -39.68 13.28 3.10
CA PRO A 52 -40.02 11.88 3.30
C PRO A 52 -38.87 10.94 2.90
N PHE A 53 -38.67 9.88 3.69
CA PHE A 53 -37.67 8.86 3.41
C PHE A 53 -38.09 8.03 2.19
N ALA A 54 -37.37 8.14 1.08
CA ALA A 54 -37.67 7.39 -0.15
C ALA A 54 -36.75 6.18 -0.34
N CYS A 55 -37.31 5.04 -0.71
CA CYS A 55 -36.53 3.87 -1.10
C CYS A 55 -35.96 4.06 -2.50
N GLN A 56 -34.64 4.14 -2.63
CA GLN A 56 -33.98 4.34 -3.92
C GLN A 56 -34.09 3.13 -4.87
N VAL A 57 -34.49 1.95 -4.36
CA VAL A 57 -34.70 0.75 -5.20
C VAL A 57 -36.05 0.80 -5.93
N CYS A 58 -37.13 1.15 -5.22
CA CYS A 58 -38.51 1.07 -5.73
C CYS A 58 -39.29 2.40 -5.71
N GLY A 59 -38.71 3.48 -5.22
CA GLY A 59 -39.31 4.82 -5.18
C GLY A 59 -40.36 5.06 -4.09
N ARG A 60 -40.70 4.04 -3.28
CA ARG A 60 -41.71 4.17 -2.22
C ARG A 60 -41.26 5.16 -1.13
N LYS A 61 -42.17 6.05 -0.74
CA LYS A 61 -41.93 7.07 0.30
C LYS A 61 -42.46 6.58 1.66
N PHE A 62 -41.71 6.87 2.71
CA PHE A 62 -41.98 6.52 4.09
C PHE A 62 -41.84 7.75 4.98
N HIS A 63 -42.65 7.80 6.03
CA HIS A 63 -42.73 8.96 6.92
C HIS A 63 -41.76 8.84 8.11
N THR A 64 -41.25 7.64 8.38
CA THR A 64 -40.26 7.37 9.42
C THR A 64 -39.13 6.51 8.86
N ASN A 65 -37.92 6.68 9.41
CA ASN A 65 -36.75 5.94 8.96
C ASN A 65 -36.89 4.44 9.24
N ASP A 66 -37.46 4.04 10.38
CA ASP A 66 -37.68 2.63 10.72
C ASP A 66 -38.55 1.90 9.70
N LYS A 67 -39.58 2.57 9.16
CA LYS A 67 -40.42 2.00 8.10
C LYS A 67 -39.63 1.79 6.81
N LEU A 68 -38.75 2.73 6.44
CA LEU A 68 -37.85 2.57 5.30
C LEU A 68 -36.87 1.40 5.51
N VAL A 69 -36.21 1.32 6.67
CA VAL A 69 -35.25 0.25 6.98
C VAL A 69 -35.94 -1.12 6.99
N ASN A 70 -37.13 -1.23 7.58
CA ASN A 70 -37.91 -2.47 7.59
C ASN A 70 -38.36 -2.87 6.18
N HIS A 71 -38.79 -1.91 5.36
CA HIS A 71 -39.09 -2.16 3.95
C HIS A 71 -37.85 -2.64 3.19
N PHE A 72 -36.68 -2.03 3.42
CA PHE A 72 -35.43 -2.37 2.72
C PHE A 72 -34.96 -3.81 3.00
N LYS A 73 -35.35 -4.41 4.13
CA LYS A 73 -35.11 -5.84 4.41
C LYS A 73 -35.74 -6.76 3.36
N LEU A 74 -36.84 -6.35 2.72
CA LEU A 74 -37.44 -7.10 1.61
C LEU A 74 -36.52 -7.12 0.38
N HIS A 75 -35.94 -5.97 0.03
CA HIS A 75 -34.96 -5.87 -1.05
C HIS A 75 -33.67 -6.64 -0.74
N LYS A 76 -33.24 -6.67 0.53
CA LYS A 76 -32.12 -7.53 0.95
C LYS A 76 -32.41 -9.01 0.66
N ARG A 77 -33.61 -9.51 1.01
CA ARG A 77 -34.02 -10.89 0.72
C ARG A 77 -34.09 -11.16 -0.78
N GLU A 78 -34.61 -10.21 -1.56
CA GLU A 78 -34.66 -10.30 -3.02
C GLU A 78 -33.25 -10.38 -3.63
N GLN A 79 -32.32 -9.57 -3.14
CA GLN A 79 -30.93 -9.57 -3.59
C GLN A 79 -30.23 -10.90 -3.30
N VAL A 80 -30.42 -11.47 -2.10
CA VAL A 80 -29.87 -12.80 -1.76
C VAL A 80 -30.41 -13.87 -2.72
N LYS A 81 -31.70 -13.84 -3.06
CA LYS A 81 -32.28 -14.78 -4.05
C LYS A 81 -31.62 -14.63 -5.43
N ARG A 82 -31.32 -13.40 -5.86
CA ARG A 82 -30.63 -13.14 -7.13
C ARG A 82 -29.21 -13.69 -7.12
N LEU A 83 -28.47 -13.52 -6.02
CA LEU A 83 -27.12 -14.04 -5.85
C LEU A 83 -27.10 -15.58 -5.86
N ASN A 84 -27.99 -16.23 -5.11
CA ASN A 84 -28.08 -17.68 -5.09
C ASN A 84 -28.39 -18.25 -6.49
N ARG A 85 -29.25 -17.57 -7.27
CA ARG A 85 -29.55 -17.97 -8.66
C ARG A 85 -28.34 -17.81 -9.59
N LEU A 86 -27.51 -16.80 -9.37
CA LEU A 86 -26.25 -16.62 -10.09
C LEU A 86 -25.29 -17.75 -9.75
N GLU A 87 -25.09 -18.02 -8.47
CA GLU A 87 -24.22 -19.11 -7.97
C GLU A 87 -24.63 -20.49 -8.48
N SER A 88 -25.93 -20.78 -8.56
CA SER A 88 -26.43 -22.05 -9.09
C SER A 88 -26.29 -22.18 -10.61
N SER A 89 -26.11 -21.07 -11.34
CA SER A 89 -26.01 -21.05 -12.80
C SER A 89 -24.54 -21.11 -13.25
N ARG A 90 -24.24 -21.91 -14.28
CA ARG A 90 -22.87 -22.07 -14.82
C ARG A 90 -22.80 -21.79 -16.32
N GLY A 91 -21.60 -21.47 -16.80
CA GLY A 91 -21.31 -21.27 -18.23
C GLY A 91 -22.02 -20.07 -18.85
N SER A 92 -22.36 -20.16 -20.14
CA SER A 92 -22.99 -19.08 -20.93
C SER A 92 -24.28 -18.53 -20.29
N LYS A 93 -25.11 -19.41 -19.71
CA LYS A 93 -26.33 -19.04 -18.98
C LYS A 93 -26.06 -18.12 -17.77
N ARG A 94 -24.91 -18.29 -17.10
CA ARG A 94 -24.49 -17.40 -15.99
C ARG A 94 -24.16 -16.01 -16.51
N MET A 95 -23.38 -15.92 -17.60
CA MET A 95 -22.98 -14.64 -18.20
C MET A 95 -24.20 -13.81 -18.63
N GLU A 96 -25.17 -14.45 -19.28
CA GLU A 96 -26.42 -13.79 -19.67
C GLU A 96 -27.24 -13.32 -18.44
N LEU A 97 -27.30 -14.15 -17.39
CA LEU A 97 -28.00 -13.81 -16.15
C LEU A 97 -27.32 -12.63 -15.41
N VAL A 98 -25.99 -12.62 -15.36
CA VAL A 98 -25.20 -11.49 -14.81
C VAL A 98 -25.53 -10.21 -15.56
N GLY A 99 -25.51 -10.24 -16.90
CA GLY A 99 -25.86 -9.08 -17.72
C GLY A 99 -27.25 -8.53 -17.41
N LYS A 100 -28.26 -9.41 -17.33
CA LYS A 100 -29.65 -9.03 -17.01
C LYS A 100 -29.82 -8.47 -15.59
N LEU A 101 -29.00 -8.92 -14.63
CA LEU A 101 -29.13 -8.53 -13.22
C LEU A 101 -28.21 -7.37 -12.81
N SER A 102 -27.16 -7.08 -13.59
CA SER A 102 -26.12 -6.10 -13.26
C SER A 102 -26.69 -4.77 -12.75
N MET A 103 -27.56 -4.12 -13.54
CA MET A 103 -28.17 -2.84 -13.14
C MET A 103 -29.03 -2.94 -11.88
N LYS A 104 -29.75 -4.06 -11.68
CA LYS A 104 -30.58 -4.27 -10.48
C LYS A 104 -29.75 -4.51 -9.24
N MET A 105 -28.60 -5.17 -9.38
CA MET A 105 -27.64 -5.39 -8.30
C MET A 105 -26.94 -4.10 -7.91
N GLU A 106 -26.51 -3.31 -8.89
CA GLU A 106 -25.87 -2.01 -8.66
C GLU A 106 -26.83 -1.01 -8.01
N LYS A 107 -28.08 -0.96 -8.48
CA LYS A 107 -29.14 -0.14 -7.88
C LYS A 107 -29.39 -0.49 -6.41
N TYR A 108 -29.39 -1.80 -6.07
CA TYR A 108 -29.48 -2.23 -4.68
C TYR A 108 -28.23 -1.81 -3.88
N LYS A 109 -27.03 -2.00 -4.44
CA LYS A 109 -25.76 -1.68 -3.77
C LYS A 109 -25.69 -0.21 -3.38
N ASN A 110 -26.06 0.68 -4.30
CA ASN A 110 -26.09 2.12 -4.04
C ASN A 110 -27.14 2.48 -2.99
N ALA A 111 -28.36 1.97 -3.12
CA ALA A 111 -29.41 2.21 -2.12
C ALA A 111 -29.10 1.64 -0.72
N ALA A 112 -28.34 0.54 -0.65
CA ALA A 112 -27.98 -0.11 0.60
C ALA A 112 -26.99 0.74 1.42
N ARG A 113 -26.12 1.52 0.76
CA ARG A 113 -25.19 2.43 1.44
C ARG A 113 -25.90 3.48 2.28
N ASP A 114 -27.02 4.00 1.77
CA ASP A 114 -27.78 5.08 2.43
C ASP A 114 -28.72 4.56 3.52
N VAL A 115 -29.22 3.33 3.38
CA VAL A 115 -30.28 2.79 4.26
C VAL A 115 -29.74 1.81 5.30
N LEU A 116 -28.78 0.98 4.92
CA LEU A 116 -28.16 0.02 5.83
C LEU A 116 -26.85 0.62 6.33
N THR A 117 -26.86 1.23 7.51
CA THR A 117 -25.60 1.47 8.23
C THR A 117 -24.94 0.11 8.45
N PRO A 118 -23.77 -0.17 7.85
CA PRO A 118 -23.16 -1.48 7.96
C PRO A 118 -22.90 -1.82 9.42
N LYS A 119 -23.21 -3.05 9.83
CA LYS A 119 -22.94 -3.55 11.18
C LYS A 119 -21.45 -3.87 11.41
N VAL A 120 -20.55 -3.37 10.55
CA VAL A 120 -19.21 -3.87 10.20
C VAL A 120 -19.28 -4.97 9.13
N GLY A 121 -18.49 -4.83 8.07
CA GLY A 121 -18.38 -5.81 6.98
C GLY A 121 -17.89 -5.19 5.68
N TYR A 122 -16.56 -5.19 5.52
CA TYR A 122 -15.78 -4.85 4.34
C TYR A 122 -16.17 -5.68 3.10
N ASP A 123 -16.07 -5.08 1.91
CA ASP A 123 -16.26 -5.73 0.59
C ASP A 123 -14.87 -6.08 -0.02
N LEU A 124 -14.77 -7.18 -0.76
CA LEU A 124 -13.53 -7.65 -1.42
C LEU A 124 -12.92 -6.56 -2.34
N ALA A 125 -13.77 -5.74 -2.94
CA ALA A 125 -13.36 -4.63 -3.79
C ALA A 125 -12.56 -3.56 -3.03
N ASP A 126 -12.83 -3.37 -1.75
CA ASP A 126 -12.10 -2.40 -0.92
C ASP A 126 -10.78 -2.98 -0.45
N GLU A 127 -10.67 -4.30 -0.29
CA GLU A 127 -9.40 -4.98 -0.04
C GLU A 127 -8.47 -4.90 -1.25
N LEU A 128 -9.02 -5.09 -2.46
CA LEU A 128 -8.28 -4.92 -3.71
C LEU A 128 -7.81 -3.47 -3.92
N ARG A 129 -8.64 -2.48 -3.54
CA ARG A 129 -8.24 -1.07 -3.56
C ARG A 129 -7.19 -0.74 -2.50
N ARG A 130 -7.25 -1.35 -1.32
CA ARG A 130 -6.20 -1.23 -0.29
C ARG A 130 -4.88 -1.77 -0.81
N ALA A 131 -4.89 -2.97 -1.37
CA ALA A 131 -3.71 -3.57 -1.99
C ALA A 131 -3.16 -2.68 -3.10
N ALA A 132 -4.00 -2.08 -3.95
CA ALA A 132 -3.56 -1.17 -5.01
C ALA A 132 -2.87 0.10 -4.48
N ALA A 133 -3.40 0.73 -3.42
CA ALA A 133 -2.78 1.91 -2.81
C ALA A 133 -1.44 1.55 -2.12
N GLN A 134 -1.38 0.40 -1.45
CA GLN A 134 -0.14 -0.10 -0.85
C GLN A 134 0.91 -0.43 -1.92
N ILE A 135 0.53 -1.08 -3.02
CA ILE A 135 1.41 -1.37 -4.16
C ILE A 135 1.97 -0.05 -4.71
N ALA A 136 1.13 0.95 -4.96
CA ALA A 136 1.58 2.25 -5.46
C ALA A 136 2.55 2.96 -4.50
N LEU A 137 2.31 2.88 -3.18
CA LEU A 137 3.24 3.42 -2.19
C LEU A 137 4.56 2.64 -2.18
N ARG A 138 4.53 1.30 -2.25
CA ARG A 138 5.74 0.47 -2.34
C ARG A 138 6.55 0.81 -3.59
N ASP A 139 5.91 0.89 -4.75
CA ASP A 139 6.58 1.23 -6.02
C ASP A 139 7.22 2.61 -5.94
N HIS A 140 6.54 3.58 -5.34
CA HIS A 140 7.10 4.90 -5.12
C HIS A 140 8.30 4.88 -4.16
N MET A 141 8.23 4.11 -3.06
CA MET A 141 9.36 3.95 -2.13
C MET A 141 10.57 3.35 -2.86
N VAL A 142 10.38 2.28 -3.64
CA VAL A 142 11.45 1.65 -4.42
C VAL A 142 12.05 2.61 -5.44
N GLU A 143 11.23 3.40 -6.13
CA GLU A 143 11.71 4.40 -7.08
C GLU A 143 12.54 5.50 -6.38
N THR A 144 12.10 5.98 -5.21
CA THR A 144 12.87 6.96 -4.42
C THR A 144 14.21 6.41 -3.95
N MET A 145 14.28 5.10 -3.63
CA MET A 145 15.52 4.41 -3.29
C MET A 145 16.44 4.26 -4.51
N ASN A 146 15.89 3.88 -5.67
CA ASN A 146 16.66 3.67 -6.91
C ASN A 146 17.35 4.94 -7.39
N ARG A 147 16.66 6.09 -7.33
CA ARG A 147 17.25 7.37 -7.75
C ARG A 147 18.29 7.94 -6.79
N LYS A 148 18.60 7.23 -5.67
CA LYS A 148 19.50 7.69 -4.59
C LYS A 148 19.18 9.11 -4.12
N HIS A 149 17.90 9.43 -3.98
CA HIS A 149 17.47 10.77 -3.62
C HIS A 149 17.19 10.97 -2.13
N ALA A 150 17.28 9.91 -1.33
CA ALA A 150 17.04 9.95 0.11
C ALA A 150 18.02 9.02 0.85
N ASP A 151 18.59 9.52 1.94
CA ASP A 151 19.41 8.75 2.87
C ASP A 151 18.57 8.18 4.04
N CYS A 152 17.34 8.68 4.21
CA CYS A 152 16.42 8.28 5.25
C CYS A 152 14.97 8.18 4.73
N ILE A 153 14.25 7.14 5.14
CA ILE A 153 12.83 6.92 4.87
C ILE A 153 12.06 6.95 6.19
N VAL A 154 11.00 7.77 6.24
CA VAL A 154 10.04 7.81 7.36
C VAL A 154 8.71 7.24 6.87
N LEU A 155 8.32 6.08 7.39
CA LEU A 155 7.07 5.40 7.08
C LEU A 155 6.07 5.60 8.22
N VAL A 156 4.85 6.03 7.90
CA VAL A 156 3.73 6.12 8.85
C VAL A 156 2.70 5.08 8.44
N SER A 157 2.75 3.89 9.05
CA SER A 157 1.86 2.77 8.72
C SER A 157 1.93 1.67 9.78
N ASP A 158 0.80 0.99 10.00
CA ASP A 158 0.70 -0.22 10.82
C ASP A 158 0.74 -1.52 9.99
N ASP A 159 0.71 -1.40 8.66
CA ASP A 159 0.64 -2.54 7.75
C ASP A 159 1.99 -3.26 7.64
N CYS A 160 2.03 -4.55 7.99
CA CYS A 160 3.25 -5.35 7.94
C CYS A 160 3.76 -5.61 6.51
N ASP A 161 2.96 -5.33 5.47
CA ASP A 161 3.33 -5.53 4.07
C ASP A 161 4.46 -4.59 3.57
N PHE A 162 4.93 -3.66 4.40
CA PHE A 162 6.10 -2.82 4.12
C PHE A 162 7.41 -3.37 4.68
N VAL A 163 7.38 -4.50 5.40
CA VAL A 163 8.57 -5.15 5.98
C VAL A 163 9.64 -5.43 4.92
N ASP A 164 9.25 -5.89 3.74
CA ASP A 164 10.18 -6.21 2.66
C ASP A 164 10.86 -4.96 2.11
N VAL A 165 10.10 -3.87 1.94
CA VAL A 165 10.62 -2.58 1.47
C VAL A 165 11.57 -1.95 2.51
N LEU A 166 11.26 -2.06 3.80
CA LEU A 166 12.16 -1.60 4.86
C LEU A 166 13.45 -2.41 4.91
N ARG A 167 13.36 -3.74 4.73
CA ARG A 167 14.55 -4.61 4.66
C ARG A 167 15.43 -4.26 3.47
N GLU A 168 14.82 -3.99 2.31
CA GLU A 168 15.53 -3.53 1.12
C GLU A 168 16.19 -2.15 1.34
N ALA A 169 15.48 -1.20 1.96
CA ALA A 169 16.04 0.11 2.30
C ALA A 169 17.28 -0.02 3.19
N ARG A 170 17.22 -0.91 4.20
CA ARG A 170 18.36 -1.20 5.09
C ARG A 170 19.54 -1.82 4.34
N GLN A 171 19.31 -2.77 3.44
CA GLN A 171 20.36 -3.37 2.61
C GLN A 171 21.04 -2.34 1.70
N ARG A 172 20.28 -1.35 1.22
CA ARG A 172 20.78 -0.22 0.42
C ARG A 172 21.45 0.87 1.28
N GLY A 173 21.50 0.70 2.60
CA GLY A 173 22.15 1.60 3.54
C GLY A 173 21.33 2.83 3.95
N LEU A 174 20.03 2.87 3.63
CA LEU A 174 19.15 3.96 4.08
C LEU A 174 18.76 3.76 5.54
N LYS A 175 18.64 4.87 6.26
CA LYS A 175 18.10 4.89 7.62
C LYS A 175 16.58 4.83 7.58
N THR A 176 15.97 4.01 8.43
CA THR A 176 14.52 3.77 8.40
C THR A 176 13.87 4.14 9.73
N ILE A 177 12.82 4.96 9.67
CA ILE A 177 11.99 5.33 10.81
C ILE A 177 10.56 4.85 10.54
N VAL A 178 9.96 4.11 11.46
CA VAL A 178 8.56 3.71 11.39
C VAL A 178 7.73 4.41 12.48
N VAL A 179 6.54 4.85 12.11
CA VAL A 179 5.54 5.36 13.04
C VAL A 179 4.28 4.50 12.92
N GLY A 180 3.90 3.86 14.02
CA GLY A 180 2.75 2.97 14.07
C GLY A 180 2.50 2.40 15.46
N ASP A 181 1.26 1.98 15.71
CA ASP A 181 0.81 1.31 16.94
C ASP A 181 0.66 -0.22 16.74
N SER A 182 1.24 -0.79 15.67
CA SER A 182 1.13 -2.22 15.37
C SER A 182 1.64 -3.11 16.50
N ASN A 183 0.74 -3.96 17.01
CA ASN A 183 1.03 -4.93 18.09
C ASN A 183 1.92 -6.09 17.64
N ASP A 184 1.96 -6.41 16.34
CA ASP A 184 2.71 -7.55 15.80
C ASP A 184 4.23 -7.31 15.80
N GLY A 185 4.66 -6.06 15.91
CA GLY A 185 6.07 -5.69 16.04
C GLY A 185 6.95 -6.00 14.81
N SER A 186 6.38 -6.54 13.73
CA SER A 186 7.12 -6.96 12.55
C SER A 186 7.81 -5.79 11.84
N LEU A 187 7.13 -4.65 11.68
CA LEU A 187 7.75 -3.43 11.17
C LEU A 187 8.86 -2.92 12.11
N LYS A 188 8.66 -3.03 13.43
CA LYS A 188 9.60 -2.56 14.47
C LYS A 188 10.95 -3.25 14.34
N ARG A 189 10.96 -4.55 14.08
CA ARG A 189 12.19 -5.35 13.91
C ARG A 189 12.99 -4.96 12.67
N CYS A 190 12.32 -4.42 11.66
CA CYS A 190 12.93 -4.07 10.38
C CYS A 190 13.29 -2.59 10.24
N ALA A 191 12.82 -1.74 11.15
CA ALA A 191 13.16 -0.33 11.23
C ALA A 191 14.37 -0.08 12.14
N ASP A 192 15.08 1.03 11.95
CA ASP A 192 16.18 1.44 12.82
C ASP A 192 15.66 2.19 14.05
N VAL A 193 14.58 2.95 13.87
CA VAL A 193 13.88 3.66 14.95
C VAL A 193 12.38 3.53 14.76
N GLU A 194 11.66 3.47 15.88
CA GLU A 194 10.23 3.34 15.89
C GLU A 194 9.60 4.29 16.91
N PHE A 195 8.43 4.81 16.56
CA PHE A 195 7.62 5.61 17.46
C PHE A 195 6.15 5.21 17.38
N SER A 196 5.49 5.15 18.53
CA SER A 196 4.02 5.03 18.55
C SER A 196 3.36 6.34 18.12
N SER A 197 2.14 6.27 17.58
CA SER A 197 1.39 7.46 17.21
C SER A 197 1.18 8.38 18.42
N GLN A 198 0.96 7.79 19.60
CA GLN A 198 0.83 8.54 20.86
C GLN A 198 2.14 9.25 21.23
N GLU A 199 3.29 8.60 21.06
CA GLU A 199 4.61 9.19 21.34
C GLU A 199 4.95 10.37 20.43
N ILE A 200 4.52 10.31 19.16
CA ILE A 200 4.64 11.43 18.23
C ILE A 200 3.81 12.62 18.72
N MET A 201 2.57 12.39 19.15
CA MET A 201 1.71 13.44 19.70
C MET A 201 2.30 14.07 20.97
N LEU A 202 2.97 13.28 21.80
CA LEU A 202 3.71 13.75 22.98
C LEU A 202 5.05 14.41 22.65
N GLY A 203 5.46 14.42 21.37
CA GLY A 203 6.69 15.05 20.89
C GLY A 203 7.98 14.29 21.24
N LYS A 204 7.89 13.00 21.62
CA LYS A 204 9.04 12.17 21.99
C LYS A 204 10.08 12.06 20.87
N ALA A 205 9.62 11.83 19.64
CA ALA A 205 10.50 11.74 18.47
C ALA A 205 11.33 13.00 18.24
N LYS A 206 10.80 14.20 18.55
CA LYS A 206 11.56 15.44 18.41
C LYS A 206 12.69 15.53 19.44
N LYS A 207 12.48 15.00 20.64
CA LYS A 207 13.48 14.97 21.72
C LYS A 207 14.57 13.93 21.42
N GLU A 208 14.17 12.74 20.98
CA GLU A 208 15.10 11.63 20.71
C GLU A 208 15.85 11.78 19.38
N ALA A 209 15.34 12.58 18.44
CA ALA A 209 15.98 12.80 17.14
C ALA A 209 17.45 13.20 17.25
N VAL A 210 17.82 14.05 18.20
CA VAL A 210 19.21 14.50 18.37
C VAL A 210 20.12 13.32 18.73
N SER A 211 19.67 12.44 19.64
CA SER A 211 20.41 11.26 20.05
C SER A 211 20.52 10.23 18.92
N VAL A 212 19.41 9.99 18.21
CA VAL A 212 19.36 9.06 17.07
C VAL A 212 20.31 9.51 15.96
N MET A 213 20.26 10.78 15.59
CA MET A 213 21.13 11.35 14.56
C MET A 213 22.61 11.30 14.94
N GLY A 214 22.93 11.47 16.23
CA GLY A 214 24.29 11.27 16.74
C GLY A 214 24.76 9.83 16.51
N HIS A 215 23.95 8.86 16.95
CA HIS A 215 24.28 7.44 16.79
C HIS A 215 24.47 7.03 15.32
N TRP A 216 23.64 7.57 14.41
CA TRP A 216 23.80 7.29 12.98
C TRP A 216 25.09 7.84 12.40
N LYS A 217 25.51 9.05 12.80
CA LYS A 217 26.80 9.62 12.37
C LYS A 217 27.98 8.80 12.88
N ASP A 218 27.92 8.36 14.13
CA ASP A 218 28.96 7.52 14.73
C ASP A 218 29.05 6.18 14.00
N GLN A 219 27.92 5.56 13.71
CA GLN A 219 27.86 4.30 12.96
C GLN A 219 28.40 4.46 11.52
N ASP A 220 28.08 5.57 10.85
CA ASP A 220 28.58 5.84 9.51
C ASP A 220 30.10 6.14 9.52
N ALA A 221 30.61 6.77 10.59
CA ALA A 221 32.04 6.95 10.80
C ALA A 221 32.75 5.62 11.04
N LEU A 222 32.17 4.73 11.86
CA LEU A 222 32.72 3.39 12.11
C LEU A 222 32.76 2.55 10.83
N LYS A 223 31.72 2.56 10.01
CA LYS A 223 31.71 1.86 8.71
C LYS A 223 32.81 2.33 7.76
N ARG A 224 33.21 3.61 7.83
CA ARG A 224 34.34 4.13 7.04
C ARG A 224 35.70 3.69 7.57
N LEU A 225 35.76 3.31 8.84
CA LEU A 225 36.96 2.84 9.55
C LEU A 225 37.06 1.30 9.56
N GLU A 226 36.03 0.58 9.10
CA GLU A 226 36.07 -0.88 8.94
C GLU A 226 37.13 -1.26 7.91
N TRP A 227 38.29 -1.71 8.39
CA TRP A 227 39.39 -2.15 7.55
C TRP A 227 39.03 -3.50 6.92
N THR A 228 38.83 -3.51 5.59
CA THR A 228 38.61 -4.75 4.84
C THR A 228 39.97 -5.25 4.36
N TYR A 229 40.47 -6.34 4.95
CA TYR A 229 41.68 -7.01 4.47
C TYR A 229 41.50 -7.39 3.00
N LYS A 230 42.24 -6.72 2.11
CA LYS A 230 42.36 -7.16 0.72
C LYS A 230 43.56 -8.09 0.67
N PRO A 231 43.39 -9.40 0.39
CA PRO A 231 44.53 -10.27 0.20
C PRO A 231 45.36 -9.72 -0.97
N GLU A 232 46.65 -9.54 -0.72
CA GLU A 232 47.63 -9.20 -1.74
C GLU A 232 47.57 -10.28 -2.82
N LEU A 233 47.15 -9.89 -4.03
CA LEU A 233 47.42 -10.70 -5.21
C LEU A 233 48.91 -10.48 -5.46
N ASP A 234 49.69 -11.54 -5.34
CA ASP A 234 51.13 -11.52 -5.63
C ASP A 234 51.36 -10.88 -7.00
N GLU A 235 51.96 -9.70 -7.00
CA GLU A 235 52.53 -9.08 -8.19
C GLU A 235 53.84 -9.82 -8.46
N ASP A 236 53.81 -10.77 -9.39
CA ASP A 236 55.03 -11.28 -10.01
C ASP A 236 55.69 -10.12 -10.79
N GLU A 237 56.65 -9.46 -10.15
CA GLU A 237 57.58 -8.54 -10.79
C GLU A 237 58.39 -9.27 -11.88
N SER A 238 58.33 -8.76 -13.10
CA SER A 238 59.41 -8.89 -14.08
C SER A 238 59.42 -7.65 -14.97
N ASP A 239 59.92 -6.55 -14.44
CA ASP A 239 60.39 -5.42 -15.25
C ASP A 239 61.86 -5.62 -15.66
N GLY A 240 62.19 -5.31 -16.92
CA GLY A 240 63.53 -4.84 -17.29
C GLY A 240 64.27 -5.58 -18.39
N ASP A 241 64.03 -5.15 -19.64
CA ASP A 241 64.99 -4.92 -20.73
C ASP A 241 65.98 -6.02 -21.18
N ASN A 242 65.87 -6.42 -22.45
CA ASN A 242 66.71 -5.89 -23.55
C ASN A 242 66.77 -6.91 -24.72
N PHE A 243 66.60 -6.39 -25.94
CA PHE A 243 67.40 -6.67 -27.16
C PHE A 243 66.55 -6.82 -28.44
N GLU A 244 66.69 -5.81 -29.30
CA GLU A 244 66.26 -5.81 -30.70
C GLU A 244 66.91 -6.98 -31.47
N PHE A 245 66.11 -7.68 -32.28
CA PHE A 245 66.65 -8.23 -33.52
C PHE A 245 65.63 -8.09 -34.64
N GLU A 246 66.05 -7.36 -35.67
CA GLU A 246 65.39 -7.18 -36.95
C GLU A 246 64.95 -8.51 -37.55
N ASN A 247 63.74 -8.55 -38.12
CA ASN A 247 63.52 -9.42 -39.27
C ASN A 247 62.79 -8.66 -40.38
N LYS A 248 63.53 -8.63 -41.48
CA LYS A 248 63.29 -8.07 -42.79
C LYS A 248 62.05 -8.62 -43.48
N ASP A 249 61.47 -7.73 -44.28
CA ASP A 249 60.97 -7.93 -45.64
C ASP A 249 59.95 -9.04 -45.92
N GLY A 250 58.87 -8.66 -46.61
CA GLY A 250 58.36 -9.50 -47.70
C GLY A 250 56.86 -9.71 -47.73
N ASP A 251 56.26 -8.98 -48.67
CA ASP A 251 55.19 -9.43 -49.56
C ASP A 251 53.72 -9.41 -49.13
N ALA A 252 53.01 -8.62 -49.95
CA ALA A 252 51.58 -8.58 -50.13
C ALA A 252 51.04 -9.86 -50.78
N LYS A 253 49.86 -10.29 -50.33
CA LYS A 253 48.60 -10.43 -51.12
C LYS A 253 47.69 -11.49 -50.51
N ASP A 254 46.49 -11.02 -50.18
CA ASP A 254 45.21 -11.58 -50.63
C ASP A 254 45.10 -13.11 -50.73
N ILE A 255 44.53 -13.74 -49.70
CA ILE A 255 43.70 -14.95 -49.87
C ILE A 255 42.44 -14.81 -49.02
N VAL A 256 41.40 -14.32 -49.67
CA VAL A 256 39.99 -14.59 -49.36
C VAL A 256 39.75 -16.10 -49.43
N SER A 257 39.28 -16.73 -48.34
CA SER A 257 38.14 -17.66 -48.38
C SER A 257 37.77 -18.23 -47.01
N LYS A 258 36.47 -18.13 -46.69
CA LYS A 258 35.60 -19.12 -46.02
C LYS A 258 36.18 -19.76 -44.74
N VAL A 259 35.63 -19.55 -43.55
CA VAL A 259 34.33 -20.09 -43.12
C VAL A 259 33.85 -19.31 -41.88
N PHE A 260 32.77 -18.55 -42.00
CA PHE A 260 31.85 -18.26 -40.88
C PHE A 260 30.45 -18.10 -41.48
N GLY A 261 29.54 -19.01 -41.12
CA GLY A 261 28.14 -18.96 -41.55
C GLY A 261 27.40 -20.28 -41.41
N ALA A 262 26.79 -20.50 -40.24
CA ALA A 262 25.56 -21.28 -40.04
C ALA A 262 24.99 -20.85 -38.67
N GLN A 263 24.11 -19.85 -38.58
CA GLN A 263 22.67 -19.90 -38.85
C GLN A 263 21.88 -20.65 -37.78
N ILE A 264 21.30 -19.91 -36.82
CA ILE A 264 19.96 -20.20 -36.30
C ILE A 264 19.20 -18.87 -36.23
N ARG A 265 18.05 -18.86 -36.90
CA ARG A 265 17.09 -17.77 -37.06
C ARG A 265 15.78 -18.26 -36.42
N LYS A 266 14.96 -17.31 -35.99
CA LYS A 266 13.56 -17.42 -35.57
C LYS A 266 13.36 -17.88 -34.13
N GLU A 267 12.45 -17.31 -33.36
CA GLU A 267 11.49 -16.20 -33.55
C GLU A 267 11.16 -15.72 -32.13
#